data_AF-A0A833YNM7-F1
#
_entry.id   AF-A0A833YNM7-F1
#
_cell.length_a   1.000
_cell.length_b   1.000
_cell.length_c   1.000
_cell.angle_alpha   90.00
_cell.angle_beta   90.00
_cell.angle_gamma   90.00
#
_symmetry.space_group_name_H-M   'P 1'
#
loop_
_entity.id
_entity.type
_entity.pdbx_description
1 polymer ?
#
loop_
_entity_poly.entity_id
_entity_poly.type
_entity_poly.pdbx_seq_one_letter_code
_entity_poly.pdbx_strand_id
1 'polypeptide(L)'
;MDQHFRTTPLEKNAPVLLALLGIWYINFFGCETHAMLPYDQYLHRFAAYFQQGDMESNGKYITKSGARVDHQTGPIVWGEPGTNGQHAFYQLIHQGTKMIPCDFLIPVQTQHPIRKGLHHKILLANFLAQTEALMKGKSTEEARKELQAAGKSPEDLEKLLPHKVFQGNRPTNSIVFTKLTPFILGALIAMYEHKIFVQGIIWDINSFDQWGVELGKQLAKKIEPELDGSSTVTSHDSSTNGLINFIKHEREAIISQ
;
A
#
# COMPACT_ATOMS: atom_id res chain seq x y z
N MET A 1 4.18 22.12 -5.72
CA MET A 1 4.91 21.26 -4.76
C MET A 1 6.41 21.35 -5.00
N ASP A 2 6.88 21.36 -6.26
CA ASP A 2 8.31 21.44 -6.60
C ASP A 2 9.06 22.62 -5.97
N GLN A 3 8.48 23.83 -6.00
CA GLN A 3 9.09 24.99 -5.37
C GLN A 3 9.27 24.77 -3.87
N HIS A 4 8.22 24.27 -3.18
CA HIS A 4 8.32 23.89 -1.77
C HIS A 4 9.41 22.83 -1.54
N PHE A 5 9.44 21.77 -2.35
CA PHE A 5 10.47 20.73 -2.25
C PHE A 5 11.89 21.31 -2.43
N ARG A 6 12.07 22.23 -3.38
CA ARG A 6 13.37 22.80 -3.72
C ARG A 6 13.88 23.82 -2.70
N THR A 7 13.00 24.62 -2.11
CA THR A 7 13.40 25.81 -1.34
C THR A 7 13.17 25.70 0.16
N THR A 8 12.32 24.79 0.62
CA THR A 8 12.01 24.64 2.05
C THR A 8 13.12 23.88 2.78
N PRO A 9 13.60 24.37 3.95
CA PRO A 9 14.55 23.64 4.79
C PRO A 9 14.09 22.20 5.08
N LEU A 10 15.03 21.25 5.07
CA LEU A 10 14.73 19.81 5.10
C LEU A 10 13.82 19.41 6.27
N GLU A 11 14.04 20.00 7.44
CA GLU A 11 13.29 19.76 8.68
C GLU A 11 11.83 20.25 8.64
N LYS A 12 11.45 21.00 7.61
CA LYS A 12 10.07 21.46 7.36
C LYS A 12 9.56 21.06 5.97
N ASN A 13 10.31 20.23 5.26
CA ASN A 13 10.03 19.87 3.88
C ASN A 13 9.18 18.59 3.82
N ALA A 14 7.88 18.73 3.56
CA ALA A 14 6.91 17.63 3.56
C ALA A 14 7.37 16.34 2.82
N PRO A 15 7.77 16.36 1.52
CA PRO A 15 8.32 15.18 0.86
C PRO A 15 9.51 14.53 1.58
N VAL A 16 10.43 15.34 2.10
CA VAL A 16 11.62 14.85 2.83
C VAL A 16 11.22 14.17 4.13
N LEU A 17 10.33 14.78 4.92
CA LEU A 17 9.87 14.20 6.18
C LEU A 17 9.13 12.88 5.96
N LEU A 18 8.26 12.81 4.95
CA LEU A 18 7.58 11.56 4.57
C LEU A 18 8.58 10.48 4.13
N ALA A 19 9.62 10.87 3.38
CA ALA A 19 10.67 9.94 2.96
C ALA A 19 11.46 9.41 4.16
N LEU A 20 11.88 10.29 5.08
CA LEU A 20 12.65 9.91 6.27
C LEU A 20 11.85 9.01 7.22
N LEU A 21 10.55 9.26 7.40
CA LEU A 21 9.67 8.34 8.12
C LEU A 21 9.59 6.97 7.42
N GLY A 22 9.52 6.96 6.08
CA GLY A 22 9.60 5.72 5.30
C GLY A 22 10.93 4.97 5.52
N ILE A 23 12.07 5.66 5.44
CA ILE A 23 13.40 5.09 5.73
C ILE A 23 13.44 4.49 7.15
N TRP A 24 12.89 5.21 8.14
CA TRP A 24 12.81 4.73 9.51
C TRP A 24 12.08 3.39 9.60
N TYR A 25 10.88 3.29 9.01
CA TYR A 25 10.11 2.06 9.08
C TYR A 25 10.68 0.93 8.23
N ILE A 26 11.25 1.23 7.06
CA ILE A 26 11.82 0.24 6.15
C ILE A 26 13.13 -0.31 6.70
N ASN A 27 14.10 0.57 6.98
CA ASN A 27 15.48 0.17 7.26
C ASN A 27 15.75 -0.14 8.73
N PHE A 28 14.92 0.35 9.66
CA PHE A 28 15.10 0.10 11.10
C PHE A 28 14.02 -0.83 11.67
N PHE A 29 12.75 -0.65 11.29
CA PHE A 29 11.67 -1.55 11.72
C PHE A 29 11.45 -2.75 10.79
N GLY A 30 12.05 -2.78 9.60
CA GLY A 30 11.88 -3.87 8.64
C GLY A 30 10.47 -3.96 8.06
N CYS A 31 9.71 -2.85 8.02
CA CYS A 31 8.37 -2.84 7.45
C CYS A 31 8.44 -3.00 5.93
N GLU A 32 7.95 -4.13 5.42
CA GLU A 32 7.97 -4.45 3.98
C GLU A 32 6.95 -3.65 3.15
N THR A 33 5.91 -3.09 3.78
CA THR A 33 4.77 -2.50 3.07
C THR A 33 4.45 -1.10 3.52
N HIS A 34 3.93 -0.27 2.61
CA HIS A 34 3.41 1.07 2.90
C HIS A 34 1.97 1.19 2.38
N ALA A 35 1.01 1.40 3.28
CA ALA A 35 -0.41 1.46 2.92
C ALA A 35 -0.85 2.91 2.60
N MET A 36 -1.53 3.12 1.47
CA MET A 36 -2.09 4.41 1.07
C MET A 36 -3.62 4.32 1.07
N LEU A 37 -4.26 5.03 2.00
CA LEU A 37 -5.66 4.83 2.37
C LEU A 37 -6.46 6.13 2.21
N PRO A 38 -6.81 6.54 0.97
CA PRO A 38 -7.58 7.75 0.74
C PRO A 38 -9.04 7.56 1.14
N TYR A 39 -9.57 8.41 2.00
CA TYR A 39 -10.99 8.48 2.35
C TYR A 39 -11.71 9.35 1.31
N ASP A 40 -11.63 8.93 0.05
CA ASP A 40 -12.22 9.60 -1.09
C ASP A 40 -12.39 8.60 -2.25
N GLN A 41 -13.61 8.49 -2.79
CA GLN A 41 -13.89 7.52 -3.85
C GLN A 41 -13.31 7.92 -5.21
N TYR A 42 -13.09 9.21 -5.49
CA TYR A 42 -12.43 9.64 -6.73
C TYR A 42 -10.94 9.24 -6.73
N LEU A 43 -10.34 9.08 -5.55
CA LEU A 43 -8.97 8.58 -5.38
C LEU A 43 -8.85 7.06 -5.37
N HIS A 44 -9.85 6.29 -5.84
CA HIS A 44 -9.78 4.82 -5.83
C HIS A 44 -8.64 4.19 -6.65
N ARG A 45 -8.00 4.94 -7.55
CA ARG A 45 -6.80 4.50 -8.27
C ARG A 45 -5.50 5.13 -7.77
N PHE A 46 -5.55 5.95 -6.72
CA PHE A 46 -4.39 6.67 -6.20
C PHE A 46 -3.30 5.72 -5.67
N ALA A 47 -3.69 4.73 -4.86
CA ALA A 47 -2.76 3.71 -4.37
C ALA A 47 -2.16 2.89 -5.52
N ALA A 48 -2.97 2.49 -6.51
CA ALA A 48 -2.49 1.74 -7.68
C ALA A 48 -1.59 2.57 -8.62
N TYR A 49 -1.80 3.88 -8.71
CA TYR A 49 -0.89 4.77 -9.42
C TYR A 49 0.50 4.78 -8.74
N PHE A 50 0.53 4.87 -7.40
CA PHE A 50 1.79 4.82 -6.65
C PHE A 50 2.36 3.42 -6.45
N GLN A 51 1.63 2.35 -6.74
CA GLN A 51 2.25 1.03 -6.92
C GLN A 51 3.29 1.08 -8.02
N GLN A 52 2.94 1.63 -9.19
CA GLN A 52 3.94 1.83 -10.24
C GLN A 52 4.94 2.90 -9.80
N GLY A 53 4.47 4.08 -9.42
CA GLY A 53 5.34 5.23 -9.13
C GLY A 53 6.41 4.94 -8.07
N ASP A 54 6.09 4.21 -7.01
CA ASP A 54 7.03 3.88 -5.93
C ASP A 54 7.81 2.59 -6.24
N MET A 55 7.10 1.49 -6.53
CA MET A 55 7.73 0.16 -6.62
C MET A 55 8.56 -0.01 -7.89
N GLU A 56 8.16 0.55 -9.03
CA GLU A 56 8.96 0.49 -10.27
C GLU A 56 10.19 1.40 -10.16
N SER A 57 10.07 2.54 -9.48
CA SER A 57 11.17 3.47 -9.23
C SER A 57 12.21 2.87 -8.28
N ASN A 58 11.76 2.43 -7.10
CA ASN A 58 12.65 2.12 -5.98
C ASN A 58 12.76 0.62 -5.63
N GLY A 59 12.06 -0.26 -6.34
CA GLY A 59 12.24 -1.72 -6.28
C GLY A 59 13.56 -2.17 -6.92
N LYS A 60 14.68 -1.67 -6.39
CA LYS A 60 16.03 -1.82 -6.94
C LYS A 60 16.97 -2.43 -5.92
N TYR A 61 18.07 -3.00 -6.41
CA TYR A 61 19.06 -3.69 -5.57
C TYR A 61 20.51 -3.37 -5.91
N ILE A 62 20.77 -2.55 -6.94
CA ILE A 62 22.10 -2.13 -7.37
C ILE A 62 22.23 -0.63 -7.15
N THR A 63 23.30 -0.23 -6.47
CA THR A 63 23.64 1.16 -6.20
C THR A 63 24.28 1.83 -7.42
N LYS A 64 24.43 3.16 -7.38
CA LYS A 64 25.12 3.95 -8.40
C LYS A 64 26.56 3.49 -8.64
N SER A 65 27.21 2.93 -7.62
CA SER A 65 28.57 2.36 -7.73
C SER A 65 28.63 1.04 -8.51
N GLY A 66 27.48 0.40 -8.77
CA GLY A 66 27.39 -0.97 -9.28
C GLY A 66 27.42 -2.05 -8.19
N ALA A 67 27.67 -1.68 -6.93
CA ALA A 67 27.57 -2.62 -5.81
C ALA A 67 26.12 -2.97 -5.49
N ARG A 68 25.89 -4.22 -5.07
CA ARG A 68 24.59 -4.67 -4.55
C ARG A 68 24.36 -4.09 -3.15
N VAL A 69 23.13 -3.65 -2.86
CA VAL A 69 22.74 -3.18 -1.52
C VAL A 69 22.81 -4.31 -0.49
N ASP A 70 23.19 -3.97 0.74
CA ASP A 70 23.14 -4.82 1.94
C ASP A 70 22.01 -4.39 2.91
N HIS A 71 21.13 -3.51 2.44
CA HIS A 71 19.97 -2.97 3.14
C HIS A 71 18.69 -3.05 2.29
N GLN A 72 17.53 -2.84 2.91
CA GLN A 72 16.24 -2.76 2.22
C GLN A 72 16.11 -1.48 1.36
N THR A 73 15.27 -1.54 0.33
CA THR A 73 14.94 -0.42 -0.58
C THR A 73 13.41 -0.21 -0.66
N GLY A 74 12.83 0.02 -1.84
CA GLY A 74 11.42 0.39 -2.00
C GLY A 74 10.43 -0.61 -1.35
N PRO A 75 9.39 -0.14 -0.64
CA PRO A 75 8.40 -0.99 -0.01
C PRO A 75 7.36 -1.50 -1.03
N ILE A 76 6.59 -2.52 -0.66
CA ILE A 76 5.38 -2.89 -1.38
C ILE A 76 4.28 -1.88 -1.04
N VAL A 77 3.83 -1.11 -2.03
CA VAL A 77 2.73 -0.14 -1.88
C VAL A 77 1.39 -0.80 -2.15
N TRP A 78 0.38 -0.52 -1.33
CA TRP A 78 -0.97 -1.05 -1.50
C TRP A 78 -2.01 -0.19 -0.80
N GLY A 79 -3.29 -0.45 -1.07
CA GLY A 79 -4.39 0.19 -0.36
C GLY A 79 -5.67 0.29 -1.16
N GLU A 80 -6.76 0.59 -0.47
CA GLU A 80 -8.09 0.83 -1.02
C GLU A 80 -8.74 2.02 -0.30
N PRO A 81 -9.73 2.70 -0.91
CA PRO A 81 -10.39 3.82 -0.27
C PRO A 81 -11.06 3.49 1.05
N GLY A 82 -11.03 4.48 1.95
CA GLY A 82 -11.91 4.51 3.12
C GLY A 82 -13.35 4.85 2.72
N THR A 83 -14.37 4.26 3.33
CA THR A 83 -14.33 3.32 4.46
C THR A 83 -14.26 1.84 4.05
N ASN A 84 -14.23 1.53 2.75
CA ASN A 84 -14.27 0.15 2.24
C ASN A 84 -13.15 -0.71 2.83
N GLY A 85 -11.92 -0.20 2.90
CA GLY A 85 -10.78 -0.91 3.51
C GLY A 85 -11.01 -1.34 4.97
N GLN A 86 -11.82 -0.58 5.73
CA GLN A 86 -12.15 -0.91 7.11
C GLN A 86 -12.88 -2.25 7.24
N HIS A 87 -13.68 -2.57 6.23
CA HIS A 87 -14.49 -3.79 6.15
C HIS A 87 -13.82 -4.90 5.32
N ALA A 88 -12.56 -4.72 4.93
CA ALA A 88 -11.81 -5.69 4.15
C ALA A 88 -10.56 -6.18 4.90
N PHE A 89 -9.59 -5.29 5.15
CA PHE A 89 -8.25 -5.69 5.64
C PHE A 89 -7.79 -4.97 6.91
N TYR A 90 -8.54 -4.00 7.43
CA TYR A 90 -8.16 -3.31 8.66
C TYR A 90 -8.14 -4.23 9.89
N GLN A 91 -8.84 -5.37 9.86
CA GLN A 91 -8.70 -6.42 10.87
C GLN A 91 -7.23 -6.85 11.03
N LEU A 92 -6.51 -7.06 9.91
CA LEU A 92 -5.09 -7.40 9.92
C LEU A 92 -4.26 -6.22 10.40
N ILE A 93 -4.56 -5.00 9.97
CA ILE A 93 -3.83 -3.81 10.41
C ILE A 93 -3.94 -3.66 11.93
N HIS A 94 -5.13 -3.85 12.52
CA HIS A 94 -5.38 -3.65 13.96
C HIS A 94 -4.94 -4.79 14.87
N GLN A 95 -5.08 -6.05 14.44
CA GLN A 95 -4.85 -7.21 15.32
C GLN A 95 -3.96 -8.30 14.69
N GLY A 96 -3.43 -8.06 13.49
CA GLY A 96 -2.42 -8.91 12.88
C GLY A 96 -1.03 -8.70 13.49
N THR A 97 -0.08 -9.46 12.95
CA THR A 97 1.32 -9.52 13.43
C THR A 97 2.30 -8.70 12.59
N LYS A 98 1.78 -7.84 11.70
CA LYS A 98 2.59 -6.99 10.83
C LYS A 98 2.48 -5.53 11.25
N MET A 99 3.61 -4.83 11.29
CA MET A 99 3.64 -3.38 11.39
C MET A 99 3.49 -2.79 9.98
N ILE A 100 2.48 -1.95 9.80
CA ILE A 100 2.13 -1.39 8.49
C ILE A 100 1.98 0.13 8.67
N PRO A 101 3.01 0.92 8.30
CA PRO A 101 2.86 2.37 8.18
C PRO A 101 1.75 2.71 7.18
N CYS A 102 0.80 3.56 7.60
CA CYS A 102 -0.33 3.95 6.76
C CYS A 102 -0.37 5.46 6.56
N ASP A 103 -0.56 5.90 5.32
CA ASP A 103 -0.95 7.28 5.00
C ASP A 103 -2.47 7.33 4.81
N PHE A 104 -3.14 8.07 5.68
CA PHE A 104 -4.57 8.38 5.58
C PHE A 104 -4.72 9.75 4.89
N LEU A 105 -5.53 9.82 3.83
CA LEU A 105 -5.71 11.05 3.05
C LEU A 105 -7.20 11.43 2.97
N ILE A 106 -7.56 12.71 3.16
CA ILE A 106 -8.97 13.14 3.03
C ILE A 106 -9.12 14.63 2.65
N PRO A 107 -10.07 14.99 1.77
CA PRO A 107 -10.49 16.37 1.61
C PRO A 107 -11.42 16.81 2.75
N VAL A 108 -11.22 18.02 3.29
CA VAL A 108 -12.16 18.65 4.24
C VAL A 108 -13.51 18.90 3.58
N GLN A 109 -13.50 19.37 2.33
CA GLN A 109 -14.71 19.65 1.54
C GLN A 109 -14.93 18.55 0.50
N THR A 110 -16.07 17.88 0.57
CA THR A 110 -16.50 16.94 -0.46
C THR A 110 -16.91 17.64 -1.76
N GLN A 111 -16.76 16.96 -2.88
CA GLN A 111 -17.38 17.36 -4.15
C GLN A 111 -18.91 17.24 -4.11
N HIS A 112 -19.44 16.34 -3.27
CA HIS A 112 -20.86 15.99 -3.21
C HIS A 112 -21.44 16.16 -1.80
N PRO A 113 -21.82 17.38 -1.38
CA PRO A 113 -22.33 17.67 -0.03
C PRO A 113 -23.79 17.22 0.18
N ILE A 114 -24.12 16.00 -0.25
CA ILE A 114 -25.47 15.44 -0.18
C ILE A 114 -25.96 15.30 1.27
N ARG A 115 -27.29 15.31 1.44
CA ARG A 115 -27.95 15.20 2.75
C ARG A 115 -27.40 16.20 3.78
N LYS A 116 -27.17 17.45 3.35
CA LYS A 116 -26.60 18.53 4.18
C LYS A 116 -25.24 18.14 4.79
N GLY A 117 -24.40 17.43 4.02
CA GLY A 117 -23.07 17.01 4.44
C GLY A 117 -23.02 15.78 5.35
N LEU A 118 -24.14 15.09 5.61
CA LEU A 118 -24.18 13.94 6.51
C LEU A 118 -23.18 12.83 6.12
N HIS A 119 -23.09 12.51 4.82
CA HIS A 119 -22.16 11.48 4.34
C HIS A 119 -20.70 11.87 4.61
N HIS A 120 -20.34 13.11 4.32
CA HIS A 120 -18.96 13.59 4.53
C HIS A 120 -18.62 13.72 6.01
N LYS A 121 -19.59 14.08 6.87
CA LYS A 121 -19.43 14.06 8.32
C LYS A 121 -19.08 12.66 8.83
N ILE A 122 -19.80 11.63 8.36
CA ILE A 122 -19.53 10.23 8.74
C ILE A 122 -18.17 9.77 8.20
N LEU A 123 -17.82 10.16 6.97
CA LEU A 123 -16.52 9.84 6.38
C LEU A 123 -15.36 10.45 7.17
N LEU A 124 -15.45 11.73 7.53
CA LEU A 124 -14.48 12.43 8.39
C LEU A 124 -14.38 11.80 9.78
N ALA A 125 -15.51 11.44 10.40
CA ALA A 125 -15.51 10.77 11.69
C ALA A 125 -14.76 9.44 11.65
N ASN A 126 -14.97 8.65 10.59
CA ASN A 126 -14.28 7.38 10.38
C ASN A 126 -12.78 7.56 10.10
N PHE A 127 -12.39 8.55 9.28
CA PHE A 127 -10.99 8.89 9.04
C PHE A 127 -10.25 9.18 10.35
N LEU A 128 -10.83 10.03 11.21
CA LEU A 128 -10.24 10.41 12.49
C LEU A 128 -10.19 9.20 13.44
N ALA A 129 -11.31 8.49 13.59
CA ALA A 129 -11.43 7.37 14.53
C ALA A 129 -10.44 6.24 14.23
N GLN A 130 -10.14 5.95 12.96
CA GLN A 130 -9.22 4.86 12.62
C GLN A 130 -7.78 5.16 13.01
N THR A 131 -7.28 6.36 12.73
CA THR A 131 -5.92 6.75 13.15
C THR A 131 -5.80 6.85 14.67
N GLU A 132 -6.85 7.32 15.36
CA GLU A 132 -6.91 7.32 16.82
C GLU A 132 -6.89 5.89 17.39
N ALA A 133 -7.71 4.99 16.83
CA ALA A 133 -7.78 3.59 17.28
C ALA A 133 -6.45 2.85 17.06
N LEU A 134 -5.78 3.08 15.93
CA LEU A 134 -4.46 2.51 15.64
C LEU A 134 -3.40 2.97 16.63
N MET A 135 -3.46 4.24 17.06
CA MET A 135 -2.56 4.78 18.08
C MET A 135 -2.87 4.22 19.47
N LYS A 136 -4.13 4.35 19.94
CA LYS A 136 -4.50 4.08 21.34
C LYS A 136 -4.68 2.60 21.65
N GLY A 137 -5.23 1.85 20.72
CA GLY A 137 -5.73 0.50 21.01
C GLY A 137 -6.89 0.51 22.00
N LYS A 138 -7.06 -0.62 22.70
CA LYS A 138 -8.06 -0.87 23.73
C LYS A 138 -7.47 -1.86 24.72
N SER A 139 -7.30 -1.43 25.96
CA SER A 139 -6.71 -2.21 27.05
C SER A 139 -7.60 -3.39 27.48
N THR A 140 -7.00 -4.32 28.22
CA THR A 140 -7.72 -5.45 28.84
C THR A 140 -8.83 -4.96 29.77
N GLU A 141 -8.58 -3.91 30.54
CA GLU A 141 -9.54 -3.34 31.50
C GLU A 141 -10.75 -2.72 30.79
N GLU A 142 -10.51 -1.98 29.69
CA GLU A 142 -11.59 -1.40 28.87
C GLU A 142 -12.42 -2.50 28.21
N ALA A 143 -11.77 -3.48 27.56
CA ALA A 143 -12.46 -4.59 26.92
C ALA A 143 -13.25 -5.44 27.94
N ARG A 144 -12.71 -5.67 29.14
CA ARG A 144 -13.39 -6.39 30.22
C ARG A 144 -14.66 -5.65 30.67
N LYS A 145 -14.58 -4.34 30.87
CA LYS A 145 -15.76 -3.51 31.24
C LYS A 145 -16.85 -3.55 30.18
N GLU A 146 -16.48 -3.49 28.89
CA GLU A 146 -17.44 -3.59 27.79
C GLU A 146 -18.13 -4.96 27.75
N LEU A 147 -17.37 -6.05 27.94
CA LEU A 147 -17.92 -7.40 27.96
C LEU A 147 -18.86 -7.64 29.16
N GLN A 148 -18.54 -7.08 30.32
CA GLN A 148 -19.42 -7.11 31.49
C GLN A 148 -20.72 -6.33 31.25
N ALA A 149 -20.62 -5.12 30.70
CA ALA A 149 -21.78 -4.29 30.36
C ALA A 149 -22.69 -4.94 29.30
N ALA A 150 -22.11 -5.76 28.41
CA ALA A 150 -22.84 -6.54 27.42
C ALA A 150 -23.48 -7.83 27.99
N GLY A 151 -23.39 -8.09 29.30
CA GLY A 151 -24.05 -9.20 29.98
C GLY A 151 -23.43 -10.58 29.71
N LYS A 152 -22.13 -10.65 29.39
CA LYS A 152 -21.43 -11.94 29.21
C LYS A 152 -21.25 -12.67 30.55
N SER A 153 -21.40 -13.99 30.55
CA SER A 153 -21.09 -14.81 31.73
C SER A 153 -19.59 -14.73 32.05
N PRO A 154 -19.17 -15.03 33.29
CA PRO A 154 -17.76 -15.07 33.65
C PRO A 154 -16.93 -15.99 32.73
N GLU A 155 -17.46 -17.16 32.35
CA GLU A 155 -16.75 -18.08 31.46
C GLU A 155 -16.60 -17.54 30.03
N ASP A 156 -17.67 -16.95 29.49
CA ASP A 156 -17.65 -16.36 28.15
C ASP A 156 -16.76 -15.12 28.09
N LEU A 157 -16.75 -14.32 29.15
CA LEU A 157 -15.92 -13.14 29.27
C LEU A 157 -14.44 -13.51 29.20
N GLU A 158 -13.98 -14.45 30.04
CA GLU A 158 -12.54 -14.82 30.08
C GLU A 158 -12.07 -15.39 28.73
N LYS A 159 -12.93 -16.15 28.04
CA LYS A 159 -12.63 -16.66 26.69
C LYS A 159 -12.55 -15.55 25.64
N LEU A 160 -13.47 -14.58 25.69
CA LEU A 160 -13.59 -13.57 24.64
C LEU A 160 -12.64 -12.37 24.85
N LEU A 161 -12.27 -12.08 26.09
CA LEU A 161 -11.45 -10.94 26.47
C LEU A 161 -10.16 -10.77 25.63
N PRO A 162 -9.28 -11.78 25.48
CA PRO A 162 -8.04 -11.60 24.72
C PRO A 162 -8.28 -11.23 23.25
N HIS A 163 -9.41 -11.64 22.67
CA HIS A 163 -9.77 -11.30 21.29
C HIS A 163 -10.30 -9.86 21.14
N LYS A 164 -10.71 -9.21 22.24
CA LYS A 164 -11.27 -7.84 22.26
C LYS A 164 -10.24 -6.77 22.60
N VAL A 165 -9.03 -7.17 22.95
CA VAL A 165 -7.90 -6.25 23.20
C VAL A 165 -7.30 -5.79 21.87
N PHE A 166 -6.98 -4.51 21.79
CA PHE A 166 -6.26 -3.90 20.67
C PHE A 166 -4.96 -3.32 21.22
N GLN A 167 -3.82 -3.78 20.71
CA GLN A 167 -2.52 -3.37 21.26
C GLN A 167 -2.15 -1.91 20.95
N GLY A 168 -2.81 -1.28 19.98
CA GLY A 168 -2.50 0.10 19.57
C GLY A 168 -1.08 0.23 19.02
N ASN A 169 -0.46 1.39 19.23
CA ASN A 169 0.91 1.72 18.83
C ASN A 169 1.23 1.40 17.35
N ARG A 170 0.26 1.65 16.46
CA ARG A 170 0.39 1.46 15.01
C ARG A 170 0.49 2.83 14.33
N PRO A 171 1.61 3.12 13.62
CA PRO A 171 1.89 4.47 13.15
C PRO A 171 1.07 4.83 11.92
N THR A 172 0.63 6.09 11.86
CA THR A 172 -0.08 6.65 10.70
C THR A 172 0.36 8.08 10.43
N ASN A 173 0.31 8.50 9.16
CA ASN A 173 0.26 9.91 8.78
C ASN A 173 -1.17 10.28 8.41
N SER A 174 -1.61 11.48 8.80
CA SER A 174 -2.90 12.05 8.39
C SER A 174 -2.68 13.26 7.50
N ILE A 175 -2.91 13.11 6.20
CA ILE A 175 -2.75 14.14 5.18
C ILE A 175 -4.12 14.72 4.84
N VAL A 176 -4.44 15.84 5.46
CA VAL A 176 -5.72 16.54 5.29
C VAL A 176 -5.53 17.75 4.38
N PHE A 177 -6.39 17.91 3.39
CA PHE A 177 -6.34 19.03 2.43
C PHE A 177 -7.73 19.64 2.24
N THR A 178 -7.80 20.92 1.85
CA THR A 178 -9.07 21.65 1.85
C THR A 178 -10.14 21.02 0.95
N LYS A 179 -9.79 20.71 -0.31
CA LYS A 179 -10.67 20.09 -1.30
C LYS A 179 -9.83 19.42 -2.37
N LEU A 180 -10.30 18.30 -2.92
CA LEU A 180 -9.63 17.65 -4.04
C LEU A 180 -9.89 18.38 -5.36
N THR A 181 -9.20 19.51 -5.55
CA THR A 181 -9.19 20.28 -6.81
C THR A 181 -8.08 19.77 -7.73
N PRO A 182 -8.10 20.08 -9.05
CA PRO A 182 -7.00 19.74 -9.94
C PRO A 182 -5.63 20.22 -9.42
N PHE A 183 -5.57 21.43 -8.85
CA PHE A 183 -4.35 21.98 -8.26
C PHE A 183 -3.86 21.16 -7.06
N ILE A 184 -4.76 20.83 -6.12
CA ILE A 184 -4.40 20.05 -4.93
C ILE A 184 -4.00 18.61 -5.31
N LEU A 185 -4.70 17.99 -6.26
CA LEU A 185 -4.32 16.68 -6.78
C LEU A 185 -2.90 16.71 -7.36
N GLY A 186 -2.58 17.69 -8.21
CA GLY A 186 -1.23 17.84 -8.76
C GLY A 186 -0.18 18.06 -7.67
N ALA A 187 -0.48 18.83 -6.62
CA ALA A 187 0.42 19.03 -5.50
C ALA A 187 0.65 17.75 -4.67
N LEU A 188 -0.40 16.94 -4.47
CA LEU A 188 -0.30 15.66 -3.76
C LEU A 188 0.49 14.63 -4.55
N ILE A 189 0.26 14.52 -5.86
CA ILE A 189 1.02 13.61 -6.72
C ILE A 189 2.51 13.95 -6.66
N ALA A 190 2.85 15.22 -6.93
CA ALA A 190 4.24 15.68 -6.89
C ALA A 190 4.88 15.55 -5.50
N MET A 191 4.10 15.59 -4.42
CA MET A 191 4.62 15.37 -3.07
C MET A 191 5.17 13.94 -2.91
N TYR A 192 4.45 12.95 -3.42
CA TYR A 192 4.88 11.56 -3.39
C TYR A 192 5.99 11.27 -4.41
N GLU A 193 5.98 11.90 -5.59
CA GLU A 193 7.11 11.81 -6.54
C GLU A 193 8.42 12.27 -5.87
N HIS A 194 8.41 13.40 -5.16
CA HIS A 194 9.58 13.88 -4.44
C HIS A 194 9.92 13.03 -3.21
N LYS A 195 8.94 12.43 -2.52
CA LYS A 195 9.18 11.43 -1.46
C LYS A 195 9.98 10.25 -2.02
N ILE A 196 9.52 9.69 -3.13
CA ILE A 196 10.13 8.54 -3.83
C ILE A 196 11.57 8.89 -4.25
N PHE A 197 11.77 10.08 -4.82
CA PHE A 197 13.09 10.59 -5.17
C PHE A 197 14.03 10.66 -3.96
N VAL A 198 13.60 11.27 -2.85
CA VAL A 198 14.44 11.39 -1.65
C VAL A 198 14.86 10.03 -1.12
N GLN A 199 13.95 9.05 -1.07
CA GLN A 199 14.27 7.69 -0.64
C GLN A 199 15.30 7.03 -1.56
N GLY A 200 15.13 7.15 -2.89
CA GLY A 200 16.06 6.61 -3.87
C GLY A 200 17.47 7.19 -3.74
N ILE A 201 17.59 8.50 -3.50
CA ILE A 201 18.88 9.16 -3.24
C ILE A 201 19.54 8.65 -1.96
N ILE A 202 18.78 8.45 -0.88
CA ILE A 202 19.31 7.92 0.39
C ILE A 202 19.84 6.49 0.22
N TRP A 203 19.14 5.66 -0.57
CA TRP A 203 19.55 4.29 -0.87
C TRP A 203 20.64 4.17 -1.95
N ASP A 204 21.09 5.29 -2.52
CA ASP A 204 22.05 5.36 -3.64
C ASP A 204 21.63 4.54 -4.87
N ILE A 205 20.33 4.43 -5.14
CA ILE A 205 19.77 3.71 -6.30
C ILE A 205 19.29 4.68 -7.38
N ASN A 206 19.07 4.17 -8.60
CA ASN A 206 18.44 4.93 -9.67
C ASN A 206 16.91 4.77 -9.65
N SER A 207 16.18 5.79 -9.21
CA SER A 207 14.72 5.81 -9.21
C SER A 207 14.07 5.92 -10.60
N PHE A 208 14.86 6.09 -11.66
CA PHE A 208 14.35 6.50 -12.98
C PHE A 208 14.66 5.52 -14.13
N ASP A 209 15.16 4.32 -13.81
CA ASP A 209 15.28 3.21 -14.76
C ASP A 209 14.35 2.05 -14.40
N GLN A 210 14.24 1.04 -15.28
CA GLN A 210 13.37 -0.12 -15.07
C GLN A 210 13.88 -1.39 -15.77
N TRP A 211 15.19 -1.67 -15.71
CA TRP A 211 15.80 -2.84 -16.37
C TRP A 211 15.16 -4.19 -16.02
N GLY A 212 14.52 -4.29 -14.85
CA GLY A 212 13.86 -5.52 -14.39
C GLY A 212 12.72 -6.02 -15.29
N VAL A 213 12.18 -5.19 -16.19
CA VAL A 213 11.08 -5.60 -17.10
C VAL A 213 11.57 -6.35 -18.34
N GLU A 214 12.88 -6.40 -18.59
CA GLU A 214 13.42 -6.90 -19.85
C GLU A 214 13.36 -8.43 -19.98
N LEU A 215 13.68 -9.16 -18.92
CA LEU A 215 13.73 -10.62 -18.96
C LEU A 215 12.37 -11.22 -19.33
N GLY A 216 11.29 -10.74 -18.71
CA GLY A 216 9.93 -11.18 -19.02
C GLY A 216 9.57 -10.93 -20.49
N LYS A 217 9.92 -9.77 -21.04
CA LYS A 217 9.68 -9.45 -22.47
C LYS A 217 10.48 -10.36 -23.39
N GLN A 218 11.73 -10.68 -23.05
CA GLN A 218 12.56 -11.58 -23.84
C GLN A 218 12.03 -13.02 -23.83
N LEU A 219 11.62 -13.52 -22.66
CA LEU A 219 11.05 -14.86 -22.52
C LEU A 219 9.70 -14.98 -23.24
N ALA A 220 8.82 -13.97 -23.09
CA ALA A 220 7.54 -13.95 -23.79
C ALA A 220 7.70 -14.04 -25.31
N LYS A 221 8.63 -13.27 -25.90
CA LYS A 221 8.93 -13.33 -27.35
C LYS A 221 9.44 -14.69 -27.82
N LYS A 222 10.10 -15.48 -26.95
CA LYS A 222 10.55 -16.84 -27.28
C LYS A 222 9.39 -17.84 -27.19
N ILE A 223 8.53 -17.69 -26.18
CA ILE A 223 7.40 -18.60 -25.93
C ILE A 223 6.26 -18.37 -26.93
N GLU A 224 6.01 -17.11 -27.33
CA GLU A 224 4.92 -16.73 -28.24
C GLU A 224 4.81 -17.63 -29.50
N PRO A 225 5.86 -17.82 -30.32
CA PRO A 225 5.76 -18.70 -31.50
C PRO A 225 5.65 -20.20 -31.15
N GLU A 226 6.05 -20.62 -29.95
CA GLU A 226 5.96 -22.02 -29.52
C GLU A 226 4.53 -22.41 -29.11
N LEU A 227 3.65 -21.43 -28.87
CA LEU A 227 2.22 -21.66 -28.62
C LEU A 227 1.44 -22.01 -29.91
N ASP A 228 2.04 -21.80 -31.08
CA ASP A 228 1.45 -22.20 -32.35
C ASP A 228 1.58 -23.72 -32.60
N GLY A 229 0.60 -24.27 -33.34
CA GLY A 229 0.56 -25.70 -33.70
C GLY A 229 0.39 -26.66 -32.50
N SER A 230 0.38 -27.95 -32.80
CA SER A 230 0.10 -29.04 -31.83
C SER A 230 1.35 -29.77 -31.32
N SER A 231 2.55 -29.36 -31.75
CA SER A 231 3.79 -30.00 -31.31
C SER A 231 4.04 -29.78 -29.81
N THR A 232 4.48 -30.85 -29.15
CA THR A 232 4.92 -30.81 -27.75
C THR A 232 6.16 -29.95 -27.59
N VAL A 233 6.14 -29.03 -26.64
CA VAL A 233 7.27 -28.13 -26.32
C VAL A 233 8.13 -28.75 -25.21
N THR A 234 9.45 -28.75 -25.42
CA THR A 234 10.47 -29.32 -24.51
C THR A 234 11.70 -28.43 -24.32
N SER A 235 11.67 -27.19 -24.82
CA SER A 235 12.80 -26.24 -24.86
C SER A 235 13.08 -25.53 -23.53
N HIS A 236 12.18 -25.60 -22.56
CA HIS A 236 12.27 -24.90 -21.27
C HIS A 236 12.42 -25.85 -20.08
N ASP A 237 12.34 -25.30 -18.88
CA ASP A 237 12.18 -26.10 -17.67
C ASP A 237 10.87 -26.91 -17.69
N SER A 238 10.79 -27.93 -16.83
CA SER A 238 9.66 -28.87 -16.82
C SER A 238 8.33 -28.21 -16.46
N SER A 239 8.32 -27.12 -15.68
CA SER A 239 7.10 -26.39 -15.36
C SER A 239 6.57 -25.64 -16.58
N THR A 240 7.42 -24.83 -17.22
CA THR A 240 7.05 -24.07 -18.43
C THR A 240 6.60 -25.00 -19.55
N ASN A 241 7.33 -26.09 -19.81
CA ASN A 241 6.94 -27.09 -20.80
C ASN A 241 5.58 -27.74 -20.46
N GLY A 242 5.40 -28.17 -19.20
CA GLY A 242 4.15 -28.77 -18.75
C GLY A 242 2.95 -27.84 -18.93
N LEU A 243 3.10 -26.56 -18.58
CA LEU A 243 2.08 -25.53 -18.75
C LEU A 243 1.74 -25.29 -20.21
N ILE A 244 2.74 -25.12 -21.08
CA ILE A 244 2.51 -24.93 -22.52
C ILE A 244 1.75 -26.12 -23.11
N ASN A 245 2.18 -27.34 -22.79
CA ASN A 245 1.56 -28.55 -23.33
C ASN A 245 0.13 -28.76 -22.80
N PHE A 246 -0.12 -28.42 -21.54
CA PHE A 246 -1.48 -28.40 -20.99
C PHE A 246 -2.36 -27.37 -21.72
N ILE A 247 -1.88 -26.14 -21.93
CA ILE A 247 -2.60 -25.10 -22.67
C ILE A 247 -2.95 -25.56 -24.09
N LYS A 248 -2.00 -26.20 -24.79
CA LYS A 248 -2.24 -26.75 -26.14
C LYS A 248 -3.33 -27.81 -26.13
N HIS A 249 -3.28 -28.76 -25.17
CA HIS A 249 -4.27 -29.81 -25.03
C HIS A 249 -5.69 -29.26 -24.80
N GLU A 250 -5.85 -28.33 -23.85
CA GLU A 250 -7.15 -27.75 -23.51
C GLU A 250 -7.72 -26.85 -24.62
N ARG A 251 -6.86 -26.19 -25.41
CA ARG A 251 -7.29 -25.37 -26.56
C ARG A 251 -7.95 -26.21 -27.65
N GLU A 252 -7.47 -27.44 -27.88
CA GLU A 252 -8.04 -28.36 -28.86
C GLU A 252 -9.39 -28.95 -28.39
N ALA A 253 -9.54 -29.22 -27.09
CA ALA A 253 -10.78 -29.74 -26.51
C ALA A 253 -12.01 -28.84 -26.78
N ILE A 254 -11.80 -27.52 -26.88
CA ILE A 254 -12.85 -26.53 -27.21
C ILE A 254 -13.21 -26.54 -28.70
N ILE A 255 -12.27 -26.88 -29.60
CA ILE A 255 -12.51 -26.90 -31.05
C ILE A 255 -13.24 -28.19 -31.48
N SER A 256 -13.15 -29.26 -30.68
CA SER A 256 -13.77 -30.56 -30.95
C SER A 256 -15.22 -30.71 -30.43
N GLN A 257 -15.80 -29.69 -29.78
CA GLN A 257 -17.21 -29.63 -29.37
C GLN A 257 -18.00 -28.69 -30.28
#